data_AF-A0A6L6A8Z6-F1
#
_entry.id   AF-A0A6L6A8Z6-F1
#
_cell.length_a   1.000
_cell.length_b   1.000
_cell.length_c   1.000
_cell.angle_alpha   90.00
_cell.angle_beta   90.00
_cell.angle_gamma   90.00
#
_symmetry.space_group_name_H-M   'P 1'
#
loop_
_entity.id
_entity.type
_entity.pdbx_description
1 polymer ?
#
loop_
_entity_poly.entity_id
_entity_poly.type
_entity_poly.pdbx_seq_one_letter_code
_entity_poly.pdbx_strand_id
1 'polypeptide(L)'
;MFERNSRRVGSSAMVKAHDSALSIGTDLNRDPVYLSGKVIPSTSFAQAMLALGAVVKIRKPEEKDHSEYQKWVEGEYLRILAEREPTRMADFAALNDKFSVLKVKRDSLRAQLSSLAPIVHTKKQAYFKWLWDNDRDAWFVLDPIVSVQKDGTFFEAFSGDESIYARVFLPHSQLDSAEEPTLGTTNIDFSLLLEREFDRVRSYRPMSLSIGLKAVDFKTEAALVEEEKIPLPETWVRGLVEVQSVLSLAPITFEMSSDALAEIIARLQSEKEKTGPRSLVFRLTPSEPIRVEIEPWGEIFADDWCNYEGEKEELVRIWGRRRLSVLKDILVGTDRVKVHFLGSGMPSFWTVVKDDVELTIGLSGWTSNDWASKAKFSSFIPTSNVDQEKL
;
A
#
# COMPACT_ATOMS: atom_id res chain seq x y z
N MET A 1 -17.40 -4.11 -40.84
CA MET A 1 -18.54 -3.30 -41.31
C MET A 1 -19.00 -2.52 -40.09
N PHE A 2 -18.47 -1.31 -39.94
CA PHE A 2 -18.76 -0.41 -38.82
C PHE A 2 -20.05 0.34 -39.12
N GLU A 3 -21.05 0.23 -38.25
CA GLU A 3 -22.24 1.09 -38.31
C GLU A 3 -22.24 2.09 -37.15
N ARG A 4 -22.46 3.33 -37.56
CA ARG A 4 -22.45 4.56 -36.79
C ARG A 4 -23.60 4.56 -35.80
N ASN A 5 -23.32 4.90 -34.55
CA ASN A 5 -24.29 5.64 -33.75
C ASN A 5 -23.69 6.99 -33.35
N SER A 6 -23.93 7.94 -34.25
CA SER A 6 -23.67 9.35 -34.14
C SER A 6 -24.66 9.99 -33.16
N ARG A 7 -24.15 10.55 -32.07
CA ARG A 7 -24.68 11.81 -31.53
C ARG A 7 -23.60 12.86 -31.66
N ARG A 8 -23.52 13.44 -32.87
CA ARG A 8 -22.85 14.71 -33.10
C ARG A 8 -23.75 15.79 -32.53
N VAL A 9 -23.27 16.54 -31.55
CA VAL A 9 -23.75 17.91 -31.31
C VAL A 9 -22.84 18.81 -32.13
N GLY A 10 -23.46 19.55 -33.05
CA GLY A 10 -22.81 20.18 -34.18
C GLY A 10 -21.85 21.30 -33.82
N SER A 11 -20.79 21.39 -34.60
CA SER A 11 -19.97 22.59 -34.75
C SER A 11 -20.86 23.74 -35.23
N SER A 12 -21.01 24.78 -34.40
CA SER A 12 -21.47 26.09 -34.86
C SER A 12 -20.27 27.03 -34.93
N ALA A 13 -20.09 27.66 -36.08
CA ALA A 13 -19.09 28.70 -36.30
C ALA A 13 -19.81 30.05 -36.33
N MET A 14 -19.36 30.99 -35.49
CA MET A 14 -19.69 32.41 -35.61
C MET A 14 -18.38 33.18 -35.72
N VAL A 15 -18.21 33.94 -36.80
CA VAL A 15 -17.02 34.75 -37.07
C VAL A 15 -17.34 36.21 -36.71
N LYS A 16 -16.55 36.80 -35.82
CA LYS A 16 -16.40 38.26 -35.67
C LYS A 16 -14.92 38.62 -35.66
N ALA A 17 -14.58 39.81 -36.17
CA ALA A 17 -13.24 40.21 -36.62
C ALA A 17 -12.09 40.24 -35.59
N HIS A 18 -12.31 39.83 -34.33
CA HIS A 18 -11.26 39.75 -33.31
C HIS A 18 -11.30 38.49 -32.43
N ASP A 19 -12.19 37.53 -32.68
CA ASP A 19 -12.15 36.27 -31.94
C ASP A 19 -12.79 35.13 -32.75
N SER A 20 -12.12 33.98 -32.74
CA SER A 20 -12.53 32.74 -33.42
C SER A 20 -12.57 31.61 -32.39
N ALA A 21 -13.70 31.45 -31.69
CA ALA A 21 -13.87 30.35 -30.73
C ALA A 21 -14.43 29.10 -31.44
N LEU A 22 -13.66 28.01 -31.39
CA LEU A 22 -14.09 26.66 -31.75
C LEU A 22 -14.03 25.79 -30.48
N SER A 23 -15.18 25.40 -29.93
CA SER A 23 -15.25 24.46 -28.80
C SER A 23 -15.58 23.05 -29.29
N ILE A 24 -14.73 22.08 -28.94
CA ILE A 24 -15.00 20.65 -29.09
C ILE A 24 -15.19 20.10 -27.68
N GLY A 25 -16.34 19.47 -27.42
CA GLY A 25 -16.77 19.04 -26.09
C GLY A 25 -15.93 17.89 -25.52
N THR A 26 -15.60 18.03 -24.24
CA THR A 26 -14.97 17.03 -23.37
C THR A 26 -15.99 16.02 -22.85
N ASP A 27 -15.55 14.78 -22.60
CA ASP A 27 -16.28 13.84 -21.73
C ASP A 27 -15.97 14.15 -20.25
N LEU A 28 -17.01 14.09 -19.41
CA LEU A 28 -17.31 14.95 -18.25
C LEU A 28 -17.50 14.16 -16.92
N ASN A 29 -16.80 13.05 -16.68
CA ASN A 29 -17.18 12.14 -15.58
C ASN A 29 -16.23 12.01 -14.36
N ARG A 30 -15.44 13.05 -14.03
CA ARG A 30 -15.02 13.32 -12.63
C ARG A 30 -14.53 14.77 -12.50
N ASP A 31 -14.83 15.44 -11.39
CA ASP A 31 -14.26 16.75 -11.09
C ASP A 31 -12.72 16.62 -10.97
N PRO A 32 -11.94 17.53 -11.59
CA PRO A 32 -10.48 17.47 -11.54
C PRO A 32 -10.01 17.82 -10.12
N VAL A 33 -9.23 16.91 -9.52
CA VAL A 33 -8.56 17.15 -8.23
C VAL A 33 -7.52 18.24 -8.41
N TYR A 34 -7.50 19.22 -7.52
CA TYR A 34 -6.52 20.30 -7.57
C TYR A 34 -6.09 20.71 -6.18
N LEU A 35 -4.78 20.81 -5.98
CA LEU A 35 -4.16 21.34 -4.77
C LEU A 35 -2.89 22.07 -5.17
N SER A 36 -2.70 23.31 -4.75
CA SER A 36 -1.46 24.04 -4.99
C SER A 36 -1.14 24.93 -3.80
N GLY A 37 0.06 24.84 -3.26
CA GLY A 37 0.45 25.68 -2.12
C GLY A 37 1.88 25.42 -1.66
N LYS A 38 2.37 26.28 -0.76
CA LYS A 38 3.67 26.09 -0.11
C LYS A 38 3.51 25.23 1.13
N VAL A 39 4.30 24.16 1.22
CA VAL A 39 4.30 23.28 2.39
C VAL A 39 5.11 23.94 3.49
N ILE A 40 4.48 24.29 4.60
CA ILE A 40 5.12 24.97 5.73
C ILE A 40 6.22 24.07 6.34
N PRO A 41 5.93 22.82 6.76
CA PRO A 41 6.93 21.88 7.24
C PRO A 41 7.59 21.10 6.09
N SER A 42 8.21 21.82 5.15
CA SER A 42 8.76 21.25 3.91
C SER A 42 9.67 20.03 4.15
N THR A 43 10.57 20.08 5.13
CA THR A 43 11.51 18.97 5.43
C THR A 43 10.82 17.75 6.03
N SER A 44 9.86 17.94 6.92
CA SER A 44 9.17 16.85 7.61
C SER A 44 8.20 16.16 6.66
N PHE A 45 7.52 16.93 5.80
CA PHE A 45 6.76 16.39 4.68
C PHE A 45 7.63 15.60 3.70
N ALA A 46 8.79 16.14 3.31
CA ALA A 46 9.71 15.43 2.41
C ALA A 46 10.20 14.10 3.00
N GLN A 47 10.56 14.06 4.29
CA GLN A 47 10.95 12.83 4.98
C GLN A 47 9.83 11.79 5.02
N ALA A 48 8.59 12.22 5.28
CA ALA A 48 7.43 11.34 5.23
C ALA A 48 7.20 10.77 3.81
N MET A 49 7.33 11.60 2.77
CA MET A 49 7.21 11.17 1.37
C MET A 49 8.35 10.23 0.94
N LEU A 50 9.58 10.43 1.44
CA LEU A 50 10.70 9.50 1.21
C LEU A 50 10.45 8.14 1.87
N ALA A 51 9.87 8.12 3.08
CA ALA A 51 9.48 6.88 3.74
C ALA A 51 8.37 6.14 2.97
N LEU A 52 7.38 6.87 2.44
CA LEU A 52 6.36 6.33 1.53
C LEU A 52 7.00 5.75 0.26
N GLY A 53 7.91 6.49 -0.38
CA GLY A 53 8.66 6.02 -1.55
C GLY A 53 9.51 4.77 -1.26
N ALA A 54 10.08 4.65 -0.06
CA ALA A 54 10.77 3.45 0.37
C ALA A 54 9.85 2.23 0.43
N VAL A 55 8.59 2.40 0.83
CA VAL A 55 7.57 1.33 0.81
C VAL A 55 7.22 0.91 -0.61
N VAL A 56 6.96 1.88 -1.49
CA VAL A 56 6.63 1.65 -2.91
C VAL A 56 7.72 0.82 -3.61
N LYS A 57 9.00 1.04 -3.25
CA LYS A 57 10.15 0.33 -3.83
C LYS A 57 10.30 -1.13 -3.37
N ILE A 58 9.57 -1.56 -2.34
CA ILE A 58 9.65 -2.95 -1.85
C ILE A 58 8.96 -3.88 -2.84
N ARG A 59 9.74 -4.78 -3.44
CA ARG A 59 9.26 -5.73 -4.46
C ARG A 59 8.78 -7.03 -3.85
N LYS A 60 7.83 -7.69 -4.51
CA LYS A 60 7.42 -9.06 -4.20
C LYS A 60 8.58 -10.03 -4.43
N PRO A 61 9.00 -10.79 -3.39
CA PRO A 61 9.94 -11.88 -3.59
C PRO A 61 9.38 -12.88 -4.60
N GLU A 62 10.24 -13.42 -5.48
CA GLU A 62 9.83 -14.50 -6.37
C GLU A 62 9.38 -15.72 -5.55
N GLU A 63 8.29 -16.36 -5.97
CA GLU A 63 7.83 -17.60 -5.36
C GLU A 63 8.89 -18.68 -5.57
N LYS A 64 9.41 -19.24 -4.47
CA LYS A 64 10.32 -20.38 -4.53
C LYS A 64 9.52 -21.61 -4.95
N ASP A 65 10.09 -22.40 -5.86
CA ASP A 65 9.48 -23.66 -6.29
C ASP A 65 9.44 -24.66 -5.11
N HIS A 66 8.23 -24.95 -4.63
CA HIS A 66 7.98 -25.89 -3.52
C HIS A 66 7.35 -27.21 -4.00
N SER A 67 7.44 -27.51 -5.30
CA SER A 67 6.79 -28.68 -5.91
C SER A 67 7.25 -30.02 -5.32
N GLU A 68 8.51 -30.14 -4.90
CA GLU A 68 9.02 -31.36 -4.25
C GLU A 68 8.46 -31.56 -2.84
N TYR A 69 8.34 -30.49 -2.06
CA TYR A 69 7.79 -30.54 -0.71
C TYR A 69 6.29 -30.86 -0.72
N GLN A 70 5.54 -30.27 -1.64
CA GLN A 70 4.10 -30.56 -1.80
C GLN A 70 3.83 -32.04 -2.14
N LYS A 71 4.64 -32.64 -3.03
CA LYS A 71 4.56 -34.07 -3.35
C LYS A 71 4.83 -34.97 -2.13
N TRP A 72 5.79 -34.58 -1.29
CA TRP A 72 6.09 -35.31 -0.06
C TRP A 72 4.93 -35.21 0.95
N VAL A 73 4.36 -34.01 1.16
CA VAL A 73 3.21 -33.79 2.04
C VAL A 73 1.99 -34.60 1.59
N GLU A 74 1.67 -34.60 0.29
CA GLU A 74 0.59 -35.41 -0.27
C GLU A 74 0.79 -36.91 0.01
N GLY A 75 2.02 -37.41 -0.14
CA GLY A 75 2.36 -38.81 0.16
C GLY A 75 2.15 -39.19 1.62
N GLU A 76 2.56 -38.32 2.55
CA GLU A 76 2.41 -38.57 3.99
C GLU A 76 0.94 -38.47 4.44
N TYR A 77 0.17 -37.54 3.86
CA TYR A 77 -1.28 -37.45 4.10
C TYR A 77 -2.02 -38.72 3.69
N LEU A 78 -1.71 -39.28 2.51
CA LEU A 78 -2.30 -40.52 2.03
C LEU A 78 -1.99 -41.71 2.96
N ARG A 79 -0.78 -41.75 3.52
CA ARG A 79 -0.36 -42.75 4.50
C ARG A 79 -1.15 -42.64 5.81
N ILE A 80 -1.28 -41.43 6.35
CA ILE A 80 -2.02 -41.16 7.61
C ILE A 80 -3.52 -41.45 7.44
N LEU A 81 -4.11 -41.08 6.30
CA LEU A 81 -5.51 -41.37 5.96
C LEU A 81 -5.77 -42.88 5.87
N ALA A 82 -4.84 -43.65 5.30
CA ALA A 82 -4.95 -45.11 5.21
C ALA A 82 -4.91 -45.78 6.58
N GLU A 83 -4.20 -45.20 7.54
CA GLU A 83 -4.05 -45.74 8.89
C GLU A 83 -5.23 -45.40 9.82
N ARG A 84 -5.81 -44.19 9.70
CA ARG A 84 -6.81 -43.69 10.66
C ARG A 84 -8.27 -43.87 10.26
N GLU A 85 -8.59 -43.81 8.96
CA GLU A 85 -9.99 -43.81 8.50
C GLU A 85 -10.18 -44.57 7.18
N PRO A 86 -10.12 -45.92 7.20
CA PRO A 86 -10.21 -46.74 5.99
C PRO A 86 -11.56 -46.63 5.25
N THR A 87 -12.64 -46.28 5.96
CA THR A 87 -13.96 -46.06 5.35
C THR A 87 -14.04 -44.79 4.51
N ARG A 88 -13.25 -43.75 4.82
CA ARG A 88 -13.18 -42.51 4.01
C ARG A 88 -12.40 -42.69 2.71
N MET A 89 -11.72 -43.81 2.50
CA MET A 89 -11.01 -44.10 1.23
C MET A 89 -11.97 -44.23 0.04
N ALA A 90 -13.19 -44.73 0.26
CA ALA A 90 -14.19 -44.83 -0.80
C ALA A 90 -14.71 -43.44 -1.22
N ASP A 91 -14.97 -42.56 -0.25
CA ASP A 91 -15.34 -41.16 -0.51
C ASP A 91 -14.17 -40.38 -1.14
N PHE A 92 -12.94 -40.64 -0.69
CA PHE A 92 -11.72 -40.07 -1.27
C PHE A 92 -11.53 -40.54 -2.72
N ALA A 93 -11.76 -41.81 -3.03
CA ALA A 93 -11.71 -42.32 -4.39
C ALA A 93 -12.73 -41.63 -5.30
N ALA A 94 -13.99 -41.52 -4.84
CA ALA A 94 -15.03 -40.82 -5.60
C ALA A 94 -14.74 -39.31 -5.77
N LEU A 95 -14.13 -38.67 -4.77
CA LEU A 95 -13.72 -37.27 -4.83
C LEU A 95 -12.48 -37.09 -5.72
N ASN A 96 -11.55 -38.04 -5.72
CA ASN A 96 -10.35 -38.06 -6.54
C ASN A 96 -10.70 -38.32 -8.02
N ASP A 97 -11.73 -39.11 -8.30
CA ASP A 97 -12.29 -39.28 -9.65
C ASP A 97 -12.87 -37.96 -10.16
N LYS A 98 -13.71 -37.27 -9.37
CA LYS A 98 -14.19 -35.92 -9.70
C LYS A 98 -13.05 -34.92 -9.86
N PHE A 99 -12.05 -34.99 -8.97
CA PHE A 99 -10.87 -34.14 -9.01
C PHE A 99 -10.04 -34.42 -10.27
N SER A 100 -9.90 -35.68 -10.68
CA SER A 100 -9.16 -36.06 -11.88
C SER A 100 -9.79 -35.48 -13.15
N VAL A 101 -11.12 -35.49 -13.25
CA VAL A 101 -11.86 -34.89 -14.37
C VAL A 101 -11.68 -33.37 -14.38
N LEU A 102 -11.82 -32.72 -13.22
CA LEU A 102 -11.58 -31.28 -13.08
C LEU A 102 -10.12 -30.91 -13.33
N LYS A 103 -9.17 -31.77 -12.95
CA LYS A 103 -7.73 -31.62 -13.14
C LYS A 103 -7.39 -31.70 -14.62
N VAL A 104 -7.96 -32.66 -15.36
CA VAL A 104 -7.81 -32.75 -16.82
C VAL A 104 -8.38 -31.50 -17.50
N LYS A 105 -9.55 -31.01 -17.08
CA LYS A 105 -10.14 -29.77 -17.61
C LYS A 105 -9.31 -28.53 -17.28
N ARG A 106 -8.78 -28.45 -16.06
CA ARG A 106 -7.84 -27.39 -15.64
C ARG A 106 -6.55 -27.46 -16.45
N ASP A 107 -6.00 -28.65 -16.64
CA ASP A 107 -4.73 -28.86 -17.34
C ASP A 107 -4.87 -28.58 -18.84
N SER A 108 -6.02 -28.87 -19.44
CA SER A 108 -6.31 -28.46 -20.82
C SER A 108 -6.48 -26.94 -20.96
N LEU A 109 -7.21 -26.29 -20.05
CA LEU A 109 -7.31 -24.82 -20.00
C LEU A 109 -5.95 -24.16 -19.73
N ARG A 110 -5.13 -24.77 -18.86
CA ARG A 110 -3.79 -24.31 -18.56
C ARG A 110 -2.84 -24.53 -19.73
N ALA A 111 -3.00 -25.62 -20.49
CA ALA A 111 -2.24 -25.86 -21.72
C ALA A 111 -2.60 -24.85 -22.82
N GLN A 112 -3.88 -24.50 -22.94
CA GLN A 112 -4.34 -23.41 -23.81
C GLN A 112 -3.82 -22.05 -23.35
N LEU A 113 -3.79 -21.80 -22.04
CA LEU A 113 -3.20 -20.58 -21.49
C LEU A 113 -1.67 -20.58 -21.66
N SER A 114 -1.00 -21.72 -21.51
CA SER A 114 0.45 -21.85 -21.63
C SER A 114 0.94 -21.79 -23.07
N SER A 115 0.10 -22.08 -24.06
CA SER A 115 0.44 -21.83 -25.47
C SER A 115 0.36 -20.34 -25.80
N LEU A 116 -0.50 -19.59 -25.11
CA LEU A 116 -0.62 -18.13 -25.20
C LEU A 116 0.41 -17.41 -24.32
N ALA A 117 0.88 -18.04 -23.24
CA ALA A 117 1.80 -17.45 -22.27
C ALA A 117 3.13 -16.99 -22.90
N PRO A 118 3.82 -17.74 -23.79
CA PRO A 118 5.03 -17.27 -24.45
C PRO A 118 4.78 -16.02 -25.28
N ILE A 119 3.62 -15.92 -25.94
CA ILE A 119 3.27 -14.78 -26.78
C ILE A 119 3.06 -13.55 -25.89
N VAL A 120 2.25 -13.69 -24.84
CA VAL A 120 2.01 -12.62 -23.87
C VAL A 120 3.30 -12.24 -23.16
N HIS A 121 4.12 -13.21 -22.75
CA HIS A 121 5.37 -12.98 -22.04
C HIS A 121 6.43 -12.34 -22.93
N THR A 122 6.53 -12.73 -24.21
CA THR A 122 7.43 -12.10 -25.18
C THR A 122 7.00 -10.67 -25.47
N LYS A 123 5.69 -10.41 -25.64
CA LYS A 123 5.18 -9.06 -25.85
C LYS A 123 5.33 -8.20 -24.60
N LYS A 124 5.10 -8.77 -23.42
CA LYS A 124 5.33 -8.14 -22.12
C LYS A 124 6.82 -7.81 -21.95
N GLN A 125 7.72 -8.77 -22.16
CA GLN A 125 9.17 -8.55 -22.11
C GLN A 125 9.61 -7.50 -23.12
N ALA A 126 9.10 -7.51 -24.35
CA ALA A 126 9.40 -6.49 -25.36
C ALA A 126 8.90 -5.10 -24.93
N TYR A 127 7.70 -5.02 -24.36
CA TYR A 127 7.15 -3.79 -23.79
C TYR A 127 7.97 -3.29 -22.61
N PHE A 128 8.26 -4.13 -21.61
CA PHE A 128 9.08 -3.77 -20.45
C PHE A 128 10.55 -3.48 -20.81
N LYS A 129 11.09 -4.12 -21.86
CA LYS A 129 12.41 -3.81 -22.42
C LYS A 129 12.40 -2.46 -23.12
N TRP A 130 11.37 -2.19 -23.91
CA TRP A 130 11.17 -0.89 -24.54
C TRP A 130 11.01 0.21 -23.47
N LEU A 131 10.23 -0.04 -22.41
CA LEU A 131 10.17 0.83 -21.23
C LEU A 131 11.54 1.02 -20.60
N TRP A 132 12.30 -0.05 -20.32
CA TRP A 132 13.65 0.08 -19.77
C TRP A 132 14.61 0.93 -20.64
N ASP A 133 14.47 0.83 -21.96
CA ASP A 133 15.32 1.51 -22.93
C ASP A 133 14.86 2.96 -23.22
N ASN A 134 13.55 3.25 -23.11
CA ASN A 134 12.93 4.53 -23.53
C ASN A 134 12.33 5.35 -22.38
N ASP A 135 11.81 4.70 -21.34
CA ASP A 135 11.13 5.32 -20.19
C ASP A 135 11.33 4.48 -18.91
N ARG A 136 12.50 4.68 -18.29
CA ARG A 136 12.89 3.96 -17.07
C ARG A 136 12.02 4.29 -15.88
N ASP A 137 11.37 5.45 -15.89
CA ASP A 137 10.52 5.90 -14.80
C ASP A 137 9.20 5.12 -14.83
N ALA A 138 8.59 4.90 -16.00
CA ALA A 138 7.40 4.05 -16.14
C ALA A 138 7.64 2.53 -15.95
N TRP A 139 8.91 2.07 -15.87
CA TRP A 139 9.27 0.67 -15.54
C TRP A 139 9.05 0.33 -14.06
N PHE A 140 8.98 1.38 -13.24
CA PHE A 140 8.63 1.42 -11.82
C PHE A 140 7.19 1.97 -11.80
N VAL A 141 6.16 1.30 -11.28
CA VAL A 141 5.71 1.47 -9.88
C VAL A 141 4.20 1.24 -9.86
N LEU A 142 3.70 0.73 -8.73
CA LEU A 142 2.29 0.88 -8.37
C LEU A 142 2.15 2.28 -7.78
N ASP A 143 1.54 3.19 -8.52
CA ASP A 143 1.56 4.61 -8.19
C ASP A 143 0.79 4.91 -6.89
N PRO A 144 1.40 5.66 -5.95
CA PRO A 144 0.70 6.21 -4.81
C PRO A 144 -0.56 6.96 -5.23
N ILE A 145 -1.58 6.84 -4.40
CA ILE A 145 -2.84 7.54 -4.54
C ILE A 145 -2.77 8.80 -3.70
N VAL A 146 -3.30 9.89 -4.24
CA VAL A 146 -3.55 11.12 -3.49
C VAL A 146 -5.02 11.41 -3.39
N SER A 147 -5.48 11.58 -2.16
CA SER A 147 -6.85 11.99 -1.85
C SER A 147 -6.83 13.35 -1.17
N VAL A 148 -7.35 14.37 -1.86
CA VAL A 148 -7.54 15.71 -1.34
C VAL A 148 -8.93 15.77 -0.69
N GLN A 149 -8.95 15.93 0.64
CA GLN A 149 -10.17 16.04 1.45
C GLN A 149 -10.32 17.47 1.98
N LYS A 150 -11.35 17.74 2.81
CA LYS A 150 -11.64 19.11 3.29
C LYS A 150 -10.65 19.62 4.33
N ASP A 151 -10.06 18.70 5.07
CA ASP A 151 -9.23 18.91 6.25
C ASP A 151 -7.74 18.68 5.98
N GLY A 152 -7.44 17.82 5.01
CA GLY A 152 -6.07 17.53 4.61
C GLY A 152 -5.96 16.74 3.32
N THR A 153 -4.71 16.44 2.96
CA THR A 153 -4.36 15.64 1.80
C THR A 153 -3.68 14.37 2.26
N PHE A 154 -4.17 13.23 1.76
CA PHE A 154 -3.63 11.91 2.04
C PHE A 154 -2.84 11.40 0.84
N PHE A 155 -1.66 10.85 1.09
CA PHE A 155 -0.86 10.10 0.12
C PHE A 155 -0.79 8.66 0.60
N GLU A 156 -1.26 7.71 -0.20
CA GLU A 156 -1.40 6.31 0.20
C GLU A 156 -0.72 5.38 -0.81
N ALA A 157 -0.01 4.38 -0.33
CA ALA A 157 0.61 3.37 -1.18
C ALA A 157 0.74 2.02 -0.47
N PHE A 158 0.79 0.95 -1.26
CA PHE A 158 1.24 -0.35 -0.81
C PHE A 158 2.62 -0.69 -1.36
N SER A 159 3.34 -1.56 -0.65
CA SER A 159 4.49 -2.24 -1.23
C SER A 159 4.06 -3.14 -2.40
N GLY A 160 5.00 -3.49 -3.29
CA GLY A 160 4.73 -4.39 -4.42
C GLY A 160 4.33 -5.82 -4.03
N ASP A 161 4.51 -6.20 -2.76
CA ASP A 161 3.96 -7.43 -2.18
C ASP A 161 2.70 -7.24 -1.33
N GLU A 162 2.18 -6.02 -1.28
CA GLU A 162 0.96 -5.62 -0.57
C GLU A 162 0.95 -5.99 0.92
N SER A 163 2.12 -6.18 1.54
CA SER A 163 2.25 -6.52 2.96
C SER A 163 2.55 -5.30 3.85
N ILE A 164 2.94 -4.17 3.24
CA ILE A 164 3.10 -2.88 3.90
C ILE A 164 2.15 -1.90 3.25
N TYR A 165 1.44 -1.16 4.09
CA TYR A 165 0.68 0.02 3.75
C TYR A 165 1.41 1.26 4.28
N ALA A 166 1.45 2.33 3.50
CA ALA A 166 1.97 3.63 3.91
C ALA A 166 0.93 4.71 3.64
N ARG A 167 0.77 5.61 4.60
CA ARG A 167 -0.07 6.81 4.48
C ARG A 167 0.69 8.02 5.00
N VAL A 168 0.78 9.08 4.20
CA VAL A 168 1.19 10.41 4.65
C VAL A 168 -0.04 11.30 4.68
N PHE A 169 -0.29 11.96 5.80
CA PHE A 169 -1.33 12.96 5.94
C PHE A 169 -0.70 14.34 6.13
N LEU A 170 -1.05 15.25 5.23
CA LEU A 170 -0.68 16.66 5.28
C LEU A 170 -1.94 17.48 5.58
N PRO A 171 -2.09 18.03 6.79
CA PRO A 171 -3.19 18.94 7.11
C PRO A 171 -3.16 20.16 6.21
N HIS A 172 -4.32 20.66 5.77
CA HIS A 172 -4.38 21.90 4.99
C HIS A 172 -3.95 23.13 5.79
N SER A 173 -3.98 23.06 7.13
CA SER A 173 -3.38 24.08 8.00
C SER A 173 -1.86 24.23 7.82
N GLN A 174 -1.19 23.18 7.31
CA GLN A 174 0.25 23.17 7.01
C GLN A 174 0.56 23.49 5.54
N LEU A 175 -0.45 23.93 4.78
CA LEU A 175 -0.32 24.33 3.40
C LEU A 175 -0.72 25.80 3.24
N ASP A 176 0.25 26.65 2.91
CA ASP A 176 0.02 28.05 2.54
C ASP A 176 -0.41 28.10 1.06
N SER A 177 -1.73 28.00 0.86
CA SER A 177 -2.39 28.07 -0.44
C SER A 177 -3.18 29.37 -0.60
N ALA A 178 -3.08 29.99 -1.76
CA ALA A 178 -3.94 31.11 -2.13
C ALA A 178 -5.30 30.67 -2.70
N GLU A 179 -5.42 29.40 -3.10
CA GLU A 179 -6.60 28.85 -3.78
C GLU A 179 -7.24 27.73 -2.95
N GLU A 180 -8.57 27.64 -3.00
CA GLU A 180 -9.28 26.52 -2.37
C GLU A 180 -9.02 25.23 -3.16
N PRO A 181 -8.70 24.12 -2.47
CA PRO A 181 -8.46 22.85 -3.14
C PRO A 181 -9.75 22.24 -3.71
N THR A 182 -9.65 21.64 -4.89
CA THR A 182 -10.73 20.82 -5.45
C THR A 182 -10.59 19.40 -4.92
N LEU A 183 -11.63 18.95 -4.22
CA LEU A 183 -11.67 17.65 -3.57
C LEU A 183 -11.68 16.50 -4.57
N GLY A 184 -11.01 15.42 -4.23
CA GLY A 184 -11.11 14.15 -4.92
C GLY A 184 -9.83 13.32 -4.84
N THR A 185 -9.77 12.26 -5.63
CA THR A 185 -8.67 11.29 -5.60
C THR A 185 -8.05 11.11 -6.98
N THR A 186 -6.73 11.24 -7.06
CA THR A 186 -5.90 11.01 -8.26
C THR A 186 -4.71 10.11 -7.91
N ASN A 187 -3.98 9.65 -8.92
CA ASN A 187 -2.71 8.93 -8.75
C ASN A 187 -1.54 9.90 -8.93
N ILE A 188 -0.38 9.58 -8.37
CA ILE A 188 0.89 10.29 -8.61
C ILE A 188 1.93 9.29 -9.07
N ASP A 189 2.60 9.59 -10.18
CA ASP A 189 3.82 8.90 -10.59
C ASP A 189 4.94 9.19 -9.57
N PHE A 190 5.29 8.19 -8.77
CA PHE A 190 6.41 8.27 -7.83
C PHE A 190 7.71 7.85 -8.52
N SER A 191 8.17 8.70 -9.43
CA SER A 191 9.41 8.50 -10.17
C SER A 191 10.66 8.71 -9.31
N LEU A 192 11.81 8.21 -9.77
CA LEU A 192 13.11 8.46 -9.15
C LEU A 192 13.45 9.97 -9.14
N LEU A 193 12.94 10.72 -10.12
CA LEU A 193 13.10 12.17 -10.18
C LEU A 193 12.36 12.85 -9.03
N LEU A 194 11.09 12.49 -8.80
CA LEU A 194 10.29 13.03 -7.70
C LEU A 194 10.94 12.71 -6.33
N GLU A 195 11.43 11.49 -6.15
CA GLU A 195 12.15 11.09 -4.94
C GLU A 195 13.39 11.95 -4.69
N ARG A 196 14.19 12.19 -5.73
CA ARG A 196 15.39 13.05 -5.63
C ARG A 196 15.06 14.49 -5.29
N GLU A 197 13.92 14.99 -5.76
CA GLU A 197 13.47 16.33 -5.39
C GLU A 197 13.12 16.40 -3.90
N PHE A 198 12.47 15.37 -3.33
CA PHE A 198 12.26 15.28 -1.88
C PHE A 198 13.56 15.20 -1.07
N ASP A 199 14.56 14.42 -1.53
CA ASP A 199 15.87 14.32 -0.86
C ASP A 199 16.66 15.64 -0.85
N ARG A 200 16.40 16.52 -1.83
CA ARG A 200 17.03 17.85 -1.93
C ARG A 200 16.38 18.92 -1.05
N VAL A 201 15.25 18.62 -0.42
CA VAL A 201 14.51 19.60 0.38
C VAL A 201 15.31 20.00 1.61
N ARG A 202 15.35 21.30 1.89
CA ARG A 202 16.05 21.90 3.03
C ARG A 202 15.15 22.93 3.70
N SER A 203 15.35 23.16 4.99
CA SER A 203 14.51 24.05 5.81
C SER A 203 14.49 25.51 5.33
N TYR A 204 15.57 25.98 4.70
CA TYR A 204 15.68 27.37 4.23
C TYR A 204 15.05 27.63 2.85
N ARG A 205 14.62 26.59 2.12
CA ARG A 205 14.04 26.72 0.79
C ARG A 205 12.57 26.29 0.84
N PRO A 206 11.62 27.17 0.49
CA PRO A 206 10.20 26.79 0.46
C PRO A 206 9.96 25.73 -0.61
N MET A 207 9.22 24.68 -0.25
CA MET A 207 8.67 23.71 -1.19
C MET A 207 7.27 24.16 -1.62
N SER A 208 7.04 24.24 -2.92
CA SER A 208 5.70 24.31 -3.48
C SER A 208 5.24 22.92 -3.89
N LEU A 209 4.05 22.53 -3.47
CA LEU A 209 3.38 21.29 -3.85
C LEU A 209 2.21 21.65 -4.77
N SER A 210 2.15 21.00 -5.94
CA SER A 210 1.03 21.13 -6.87
C SER A 210 0.58 19.74 -7.30
N ILE A 211 -0.72 19.49 -7.26
CA ILE A 211 -1.35 18.20 -7.58
C ILE A 211 -2.51 18.45 -8.55
N GLY A 212 -2.51 17.70 -9.64
CA GLY A 212 -3.48 17.82 -10.73
C GLY A 212 -3.24 19.04 -11.62
N LEU A 213 -3.98 19.07 -12.74
CA LEU A 213 -3.97 20.17 -13.69
C LEU A 213 -5.14 21.11 -13.42
N LYS A 214 -4.87 22.41 -13.28
CA LYS A 214 -5.93 23.42 -13.25
C LYS A 214 -6.61 23.44 -14.61
N ALA A 215 -7.94 23.48 -14.64
CA ALA A 215 -8.72 23.57 -15.88
C ALA A 215 -8.35 24.80 -16.76
N VAL A 216 -7.57 25.74 -16.22
CA VAL A 216 -7.14 26.99 -16.87
C VAL A 216 -5.74 26.89 -17.51
N ASP A 217 -4.93 25.87 -17.21
CA ASP A 217 -3.54 25.74 -17.72
C ASP A 217 -3.40 25.03 -19.08
N PHE A 218 -4.52 24.68 -19.73
CA PHE A 218 -4.49 23.99 -21.03
C PHE A 218 -4.13 24.89 -22.24
N LYS A 219 -3.60 26.09 -22.03
CA LYS A 219 -3.21 27.01 -23.12
C LYS A 219 -1.81 27.60 -22.93
N THR A 220 -0.80 26.74 -22.93
CA THR A 220 0.54 27.13 -23.37
C THR A 220 1.18 25.98 -24.14
N GLU A 221 1.64 26.28 -25.35
CA GLU A 221 2.10 25.33 -26.36
C GLU A 221 3.36 24.56 -25.91
N ALA A 222 3.23 23.24 -25.84
CA ALA A 222 4.19 22.18 -26.20
C ALA A 222 4.20 21.05 -25.14
N ALA A 223 3.79 19.86 -25.60
CA ALA A 223 3.53 18.63 -24.84
C ALA A 223 2.18 18.62 -24.10
N LEU A 224 1.14 18.20 -24.84
CA LEU A 224 -0.02 17.52 -24.26
C LEU A 224 0.51 16.25 -23.58
N VAL A 225 0.87 16.33 -22.30
CA VAL A 225 0.99 15.14 -21.47
C VAL A 225 -0.44 14.81 -21.07
N GLU A 226 -1.06 13.97 -21.88
CA GLU A 226 -2.29 13.29 -21.51
C GLU A 226 -1.93 12.44 -20.29
N GLU A 227 -2.25 12.92 -19.08
CA GLU A 227 -2.07 12.15 -17.85
C GLU A 227 -3.02 10.95 -17.95
N GLU A 228 -2.48 9.82 -18.40
CA GLU A 228 -3.24 8.61 -18.63
C GLU A 228 -3.76 8.13 -17.28
N LYS A 229 -5.08 8.08 -17.13
CA LYS A 229 -5.74 7.61 -15.91
C LYS A 229 -5.43 6.13 -15.71
N ILE A 230 -4.43 5.82 -14.89
CA ILE A 230 -4.08 4.44 -14.56
C ILE A 230 -5.12 3.89 -13.58
N PRO A 231 -5.94 2.89 -13.97
CA PRO A 231 -6.86 2.28 -13.03
C PRO A 231 -6.08 1.54 -11.94
N LEU A 232 -6.43 1.79 -10.69
CA LEU A 232 -5.87 1.07 -9.56
C LEU A 232 -6.17 -0.44 -9.66
N PRO A 233 -5.21 -1.32 -9.31
CA PRO A 233 -5.48 -2.74 -9.21
C PRO A 233 -6.62 -3.03 -8.23
N GLU A 234 -7.46 -4.01 -8.54
CA GLU A 234 -8.56 -4.45 -7.66
C GLU A 234 -8.06 -4.89 -6.27
N THR A 235 -6.84 -5.44 -6.21
CA THR A 235 -6.18 -5.83 -4.96
C THR A 235 -5.92 -4.63 -4.05
N TRP A 236 -5.50 -3.48 -4.60
CA TRP A 236 -5.30 -2.25 -3.83
C TRP A 236 -6.60 -1.69 -3.28
N VAL A 237 -7.65 -1.65 -4.10
CA VAL A 237 -8.97 -1.17 -3.66
C VAL A 237 -9.46 -2.00 -2.46
N ARG A 238 -9.35 -3.33 -2.54
CA ARG A 238 -9.67 -4.22 -1.42
C ARG A 238 -8.74 -4.00 -0.23
N GLY A 239 -7.43 -3.87 -0.46
CA GLY A 239 -6.45 -3.62 0.58
C GLY A 239 -6.73 -2.34 1.38
N LEU A 240 -7.12 -1.25 0.71
CA LEU A 240 -7.51 0.00 1.36
C LEU A 240 -8.70 -0.20 2.30
N VAL A 241 -9.74 -0.92 1.85
CA VAL A 241 -10.90 -1.24 2.69
C VAL A 241 -10.49 -2.06 3.92
N GLU A 242 -9.63 -3.05 3.74
CA GLU A 242 -9.15 -3.89 4.84
C GLU A 242 -8.30 -3.09 5.84
N VAL A 243 -7.43 -2.19 5.37
CA VAL A 243 -6.63 -1.30 6.24
C VAL A 243 -7.52 -0.39 7.07
N GLN A 244 -8.48 0.30 6.45
CA GLN A 244 -9.44 1.16 7.16
C GLN A 244 -10.24 0.36 8.18
N SER A 245 -10.56 -0.89 7.83
CA SER A 245 -11.28 -1.77 8.73
C SER A 245 -10.48 -2.10 9.99
N VAL A 246 -9.19 -2.43 9.86
CA VAL A 246 -8.35 -2.74 11.02
C VAL A 246 -8.07 -1.52 11.88
N LEU A 247 -7.80 -0.36 11.26
CA LEU A 247 -7.57 0.89 11.99
C LEU A 247 -8.75 1.22 12.93
N SER A 248 -9.98 0.88 12.53
CA SER A 248 -11.17 1.07 13.37
C SER A 248 -11.31 0.10 14.54
N LEU A 249 -10.64 -1.06 14.48
CA LEU A 249 -10.80 -2.16 15.44
C LEU A 249 -9.67 -2.27 16.46
N ALA A 250 -8.48 -1.69 16.18
CA ALA A 250 -7.25 -1.95 16.93
C ALA A 250 -7.40 -1.68 18.45
N PRO A 251 -7.49 -2.74 19.29
CA PRO A 251 -7.84 -2.59 20.70
C PRO A 251 -6.63 -2.26 21.59
N ILE A 252 -5.41 -2.54 21.14
CA ILE A 252 -4.19 -2.29 21.91
C ILE A 252 -3.49 -1.09 21.29
N THR A 253 -3.47 0.04 22.00
CA THR A 253 -2.82 1.28 21.56
C THR A 253 -1.89 1.78 22.65
N PHE A 254 -0.67 2.17 22.28
CA PHE A 254 0.29 2.79 23.18
C PHE A 254 1.27 3.69 22.42
N GLU A 255 1.99 4.53 23.14
CA GLU A 255 3.09 5.33 22.62
C GLU A 255 4.42 4.77 23.12
N MET A 256 5.43 4.73 22.24
CA MET A 256 6.81 4.44 22.60
C MET A 256 7.73 5.55 22.11
N SER A 257 8.90 5.70 22.71
CA SER A 257 9.89 6.67 22.27
C SER A 257 10.45 6.33 20.89
N SER A 258 10.67 7.35 20.08
CA SER A 258 11.29 7.21 18.77
C SER A 258 12.71 6.64 18.88
N ASP A 259 13.43 6.98 19.95
CA ASP A 259 14.75 6.43 20.25
C ASP A 259 14.72 4.91 20.46
N ALA A 260 13.79 4.39 21.26
CA ALA A 260 13.66 2.95 21.48
C ALA A 260 13.36 2.21 20.17
N LEU A 261 12.48 2.74 19.31
CA LEU A 261 12.21 2.13 18.00
C LEU A 261 13.43 2.21 17.07
N ALA A 262 14.15 3.35 17.07
CA ALA A 262 15.35 3.53 16.27
C ALA A 262 16.46 2.55 16.69
N GLU A 263 16.63 2.29 17.98
CA GLU A 263 17.59 1.33 18.51
C GLU A 263 17.24 -0.11 18.09
N ILE A 264 15.97 -0.49 18.19
CA ILE A 264 15.47 -1.78 17.68
C ILE A 264 15.78 -1.92 16.18
N ILE A 265 15.48 -0.89 15.37
CA ILE A 265 15.77 -0.89 13.93
C ILE A 265 17.27 -1.01 13.66
N ALA A 266 18.10 -0.28 14.39
CA ALA A 266 19.55 -0.34 14.26
C ALA A 266 20.08 -1.74 14.58
N ARG A 267 19.57 -2.38 15.64
CA ARG A 267 19.91 -3.76 16.01
C ARG A 267 19.50 -4.77 14.94
N LEU A 268 18.34 -4.58 14.31
CA LEU A 268 17.86 -5.41 13.20
C LEU A 268 18.68 -5.26 11.92
N GLN A 269 19.30 -4.09 11.72
CA GLN A 269 20.17 -3.79 10.57
C GLN A 269 21.61 -4.29 10.77
N SER A 270 22.10 -4.33 12.01
CA SER A 270 23.49 -4.71 12.30
C SER A 270 23.78 -6.19 12.07
N GLU A 271 22.79 -7.08 12.21
CA GLU A 271 23.00 -8.52 12.10
C GLU A 271 21.86 -9.23 11.36
N LYS A 272 22.21 -10.19 10.50
CA LYS A 272 21.23 -11.08 9.82
C LYS A 272 20.90 -12.30 10.68
N GLU A 273 19.62 -12.55 10.90
CA GLU A 273 19.15 -13.72 11.65
C GLU A 273 19.45 -15.00 10.87
N LYS A 274 20.16 -15.93 11.51
CA LYS A 274 20.46 -17.25 10.91
C LYS A 274 19.36 -18.27 11.20
N THR A 275 18.68 -18.11 12.33
CA THR A 275 17.63 -19.01 12.82
C THR A 275 16.32 -18.26 13.04
N GLY A 276 15.23 -18.99 13.26
CA GLY A 276 13.96 -18.45 13.73
C GLY A 276 13.71 -18.80 15.19
N PRO A 277 12.68 -18.21 15.83
CA PRO A 277 11.70 -17.28 15.27
C PRO A 277 12.26 -15.87 15.00
N ARG A 278 11.69 -15.15 14.01
CA ARG A 278 12.12 -13.79 13.58
C ARG A 278 11.03 -12.76 13.86
N SER A 279 10.82 -12.47 15.12
CA SER A 279 9.71 -11.63 15.58
C SER A 279 10.21 -10.50 16.49
N LEU A 280 9.30 -9.59 16.82
CA LEU A 280 9.43 -8.73 18.00
C LEU A 280 8.31 -9.11 18.96
N VAL A 281 8.65 -9.31 20.24
CA VAL A 281 7.68 -9.67 21.28
C VAL A 281 7.56 -8.49 22.25
N PHE A 282 6.41 -7.82 22.21
CA PHE A 282 6.05 -6.73 23.09
C PHE A 282 5.45 -7.28 24.37
N ARG A 283 6.07 -6.95 25.51
CA ARG A 283 5.58 -7.24 26.86
C ARG A 283 5.06 -5.94 27.44
N LEU A 284 3.74 -5.80 27.47
CA LEU A 284 3.04 -4.59 27.83
C LEU A 284 2.35 -4.80 29.17
N THR A 285 2.99 -4.34 30.24
CA THR A 285 2.47 -4.45 31.61
C THR A 285 1.99 -3.08 32.08
N PRO A 286 0.75 -2.94 32.58
CA PRO A 286 0.20 -1.63 32.98
C PRO A 286 1.13 -0.87 33.93
N SER A 287 1.38 0.41 33.64
CA SER A 287 2.26 1.30 34.40
C SER A 287 3.75 0.92 34.46
N GLU A 288 4.18 -0.07 33.68
CA GLU A 288 5.60 -0.43 33.54
C GLU A 288 6.18 0.04 32.20
N PRO A 289 7.52 0.17 32.10
CA PRO A 289 8.21 0.42 30.83
C PRO A 289 7.84 -0.59 29.76
N ILE A 290 7.65 -0.10 28.53
CA ILE A 290 7.39 -0.97 27.37
C ILE A 290 8.64 -1.81 27.11
N ARG A 291 8.50 -3.14 27.12
CA ARG A 291 9.63 -4.05 26.85
C ARG A 291 9.44 -4.79 25.54
N VAL A 292 10.49 -4.83 24.73
CA VAL A 292 10.50 -5.47 23.41
C VAL A 292 11.64 -6.48 23.34
N GLU A 293 11.29 -7.75 23.19
CA GLU A 293 12.25 -8.82 22.96
C GLU A 293 12.47 -9.04 21.46
N ILE A 294 13.73 -9.07 21.05
CA ILE A 294 14.16 -9.24 19.66
C ILE A 294 14.54 -10.71 19.41
N GLU A 295 13.62 -11.50 18.85
CA GLU A 295 13.87 -12.91 18.51
C GLU A 295 14.63 -13.04 17.17
N PRO A 296 15.62 -13.93 17.01
CA PRO A 296 15.96 -15.04 17.89
C PRO A 296 17.07 -14.72 18.92
N TRP A 297 17.57 -13.50 18.98
CA TRP A 297 18.72 -13.15 19.83
C TRP A 297 18.37 -13.07 21.32
N GLY A 298 17.10 -12.86 21.66
CA GLY A 298 16.62 -12.79 23.05
C GLY A 298 17.01 -11.50 23.77
N GLU A 299 17.52 -10.51 23.04
CA GLU A 299 17.80 -9.17 23.57
C GLU A 299 16.49 -8.46 23.90
N ILE A 300 16.42 -7.87 25.09
CA ILE A 300 15.24 -7.16 25.58
C ILE A 300 15.59 -5.67 25.66
N PHE A 301 14.87 -4.86 24.88
CA PHE A 301 14.90 -3.41 24.98
C PHE A 301 13.79 -2.96 25.92
N ALA A 302 14.09 -2.01 26.79
CA ALA A 302 13.12 -1.34 27.63
C ALA A 302 13.07 0.13 27.18
N ASP A 303 11.87 0.66 27.02
CA ASP A 303 11.68 2.07 26.73
C ASP A 303 11.84 2.87 28.03
N ASP A 304 12.91 3.65 28.12
CA ASP A 304 13.22 4.45 29.31
C ASP A 304 12.27 5.64 29.50
N TRP A 305 11.53 6.03 28.45
CA TRP A 305 10.73 7.25 28.43
C TRP A 305 9.23 7.01 28.44
N CYS A 306 8.77 5.85 27.98
CA CYS A 306 7.35 5.54 27.86
C CYS A 306 6.97 4.26 28.62
N ASN A 307 5.98 4.39 29.49
CA ASN A 307 5.32 3.28 30.16
C ASN A 307 4.05 2.87 29.40
N TYR A 308 3.65 1.61 29.54
CA TYR A 308 2.41 1.14 28.94
C TYR A 308 1.20 1.60 29.77
N GLU A 309 0.32 2.39 29.16
CA GLU A 309 -0.86 2.99 29.78
C GLU A 309 -2.13 2.12 29.70
N GLY A 310 -2.06 0.96 29.05
CA GLY A 310 -3.23 0.07 28.91
C GLY A 310 -3.65 -0.60 30.23
N GLU A 311 -4.91 -1.01 30.31
CA GLU A 311 -5.50 -1.57 31.53
C GLU A 311 -5.10 -3.02 31.83
N LYS A 312 -4.73 -3.78 30.79
CA LYS A 312 -4.47 -5.23 30.87
C LYS A 312 -3.06 -5.55 30.42
N GLU A 313 -2.46 -6.55 31.04
CA GLU A 313 -1.21 -7.11 30.56
C GLU A 313 -1.40 -7.77 29.19
N GLU A 314 -0.60 -7.37 28.21
CA GLU A 314 -0.67 -7.86 26.85
C GLU A 314 0.71 -8.39 26.40
N LEU A 315 0.71 -9.54 25.73
CA LEU A 315 1.89 -10.12 25.11
C LEU A 315 1.66 -10.22 23.61
N VAL A 316 2.21 -9.27 22.85
CA VAL A 316 1.98 -9.16 21.41
C VAL A 316 3.24 -9.53 20.64
N ARG A 317 3.17 -10.60 19.86
CA ARG A 317 4.23 -10.97 18.92
C ARG A 317 3.90 -10.44 17.53
N ILE A 318 4.83 -9.73 16.91
CA ILE A 318 4.69 -9.21 15.55
C ILE A 318 5.78 -9.77 14.62
N TRP A 319 5.42 -9.90 13.35
CA TRP A 319 6.32 -10.33 12.28
C TRP A 319 6.56 -9.18 11.30
N GLY A 320 7.45 -9.39 10.33
CA GLY A 320 7.80 -8.33 9.37
C GLY A 320 8.66 -7.22 9.96
N ARG A 321 9.22 -7.39 11.16
CA ARG A 321 10.04 -6.40 11.91
C ARG A 321 11.08 -5.61 11.12
N ARG A 322 11.71 -6.21 10.09
CA ARG A 322 12.69 -5.50 9.23
C ARG A 322 12.07 -4.42 8.36
N ARG A 323 10.79 -4.54 8.05
CA ARG A 323 10.03 -3.57 7.26
C ARG A 323 9.87 -2.25 8.01
N LEU A 324 10.00 -2.26 9.34
CA LEU A 324 10.04 -1.04 10.16
C LEU A 324 11.22 -0.12 9.81
N SER A 325 12.25 -0.63 9.10
CA SER A 325 13.37 0.21 8.65
C SER A 325 12.97 1.37 7.74
N VAL A 326 11.78 1.34 7.11
CA VAL A 326 11.24 2.49 6.35
C VAL A 326 10.98 3.71 7.23
N LEU A 327 10.82 3.53 8.55
CA LEU A 327 10.61 4.62 9.50
C LEU A 327 11.92 5.29 9.96
N LYS A 328 13.09 4.68 9.68
CA LYS A 328 14.37 5.09 10.27
C LYS A 328 14.65 6.59 10.15
N ASP A 329 14.45 7.16 8.97
CA ASP A 329 14.83 8.54 8.70
C ASP A 329 13.84 9.55 9.29
N ILE A 330 12.55 9.20 9.38
CA ILE A 330 11.54 10.08 9.99
C ILE A 330 11.63 10.09 11.52
N LEU A 331 12.14 9.01 12.14
CA LEU A 331 12.32 8.94 13.60
C LEU A 331 13.30 10.00 14.11
N VAL A 332 14.24 10.44 13.27
CA VAL A 332 15.21 11.48 13.62
C VAL A 332 14.49 12.81 13.85
N GLY A 333 14.56 13.33 15.08
CA GLY A 333 13.90 14.59 15.45
C GLY A 333 12.39 14.43 15.66
N THR A 334 11.95 13.25 16.11
CA THR A 334 10.60 13.00 16.63
C THR A 334 10.73 12.39 18.01
N ASP A 335 9.76 12.64 18.89
CA ASP A 335 9.85 12.16 20.27
C ASP A 335 9.18 10.80 20.45
N ARG A 336 8.06 10.58 19.77
CA ARG A 336 7.18 9.43 20.01
C ARG A 336 6.65 8.79 18.74
N VAL A 337 6.36 7.50 18.87
CA VAL A 337 5.70 6.67 17.87
C VAL A 337 4.45 6.08 18.49
N LYS A 338 3.30 6.33 17.87
CA LYS A 338 2.02 5.72 18.23
C LYS A 338 1.92 4.35 17.59
N VAL A 339 1.66 3.33 18.41
CA VAL A 339 1.59 1.94 17.98
C VAL A 339 0.19 1.40 18.23
N HIS A 340 -0.40 0.78 17.22
CA HIS A 340 -1.70 0.12 17.31
C HIS A 340 -1.56 -1.34 16.90
N PHE A 341 -1.95 -2.25 17.78
CA PHE A 341 -1.95 -3.69 17.54
C PHE A 341 -3.37 -4.23 17.59
N LEU A 342 -3.69 -5.09 16.61
CA LEU A 342 -4.91 -5.89 16.66
C LEU A 342 -4.75 -7.14 17.55
N GLY A 343 -3.53 -7.65 17.67
CA GLY A 343 -3.18 -8.84 18.44
C GLY A 343 -1.92 -9.53 17.92
N SER A 344 -1.55 -10.65 18.54
CA SER A 344 -0.36 -11.42 18.16
C SER A 344 -0.51 -12.04 16.77
N GLY A 345 0.41 -11.75 15.86
CA GLY A 345 0.39 -12.24 14.46
C GLY A 345 -0.62 -11.56 13.56
N MET A 346 -1.28 -10.54 14.08
CA MET A 346 -2.24 -9.70 13.37
C MET A 346 -1.54 -8.44 12.84
N PRO A 347 -2.23 -7.61 12.04
CA PRO A 347 -1.65 -6.37 11.58
C PRO A 347 -1.24 -5.42 12.71
N SER A 348 -0.24 -4.59 12.42
CA SER A 348 0.25 -3.55 13.32
C SER A 348 0.39 -2.23 12.58
N PHE A 349 0.09 -1.12 13.25
CA PHE A 349 0.24 0.23 12.71
C PHE A 349 1.20 1.05 13.55
N TRP A 350 2.04 1.81 12.86
CA TRP A 350 3.11 2.62 13.41
C TRP A 350 2.94 4.02 12.87
N THR A 351 2.60 4.96 13.74
CA THR A 351 2.30 6.34 13.36
C THR A 351 3.31 7.29 13.98
N VAL A 352 3.97 8.06 13.13
CA VAL A 352 4.93 9.10 13.51
C VAL A 352 4.37 10.44 13.06
N VAL A 353 4.27 11.40 13.98
CA VAL A 353 3.84 12.77 13.68
C VAL A 353 5.05 13.69 13.82
N LYS A 354 5.34 14.47 12.79
CA LYS A 354 6.45 15.42 12.76
C LYS A 354 6.00 16.73 12.12
N ASP A 355 6.03 17.82 12.89
CA ASP A 355 5.55 19.15 12.47
C ASP A 355 4.14 19.08 11.84
N ASP A 356 3.21 18.41 12.54
CA ASP A 356 1.82 18.12 12.12
C ASP A 356 1.66 17.26 10.86
N VAL A 357 2.74 16.81 10.22
CA VAL A 357 2.68 15.79 9.17
C VAL A 357 2.66 14.41 9.81
N GLU A 358 1.68 13.60 9.47
CA GLU A 358 1.53 12.24 10.00
C GLU A 358 1.95 11.19 8.96
N LEU A 359 2.86 10.29 9.33
CA LEU A 359 3.18 9.08 8.57
C LEU A 359 2.64 7.86 9.33
N THR A 360 1.77 7.09 8.70
CA THR A 360 1.29 5.80 9.20
C THR A 360 1.85 4.66 8.35
N ILE A 361 2.51 3.69 8.98
CA ILE A 361 2.95 2.44 8.35
C ILE A 361 2.15 1.27 8.92
N GLY A 362 1.45 0.53 8.07
CA GLY A 362 0.68 -0.66 8.42
C GLY A 362 1.36 -1.94 7.94
N LEU A 363 1.73 -2.83 8.85
CA LEU A 363 2.20 -4.19 8.51
C LEU A 363 1.02 -5.15 8.57
N SER A 364 0.82 -5.98 7.55
CA SER A 364 -0.26 -6.99 7.47
C SER A 364 -0.16 -8.15 8.47
N GLY A 365 0.85 -8.14 9.35
CA GLY A 365 1.17 -9.22 10.29
C GLY A 365 2.25 -10.14 9.74
N TRP A 366 1.86 -11.11 8.89
CA TRP A 366 2.81 -12.05 8.28
C TRP A 366 3.34 -11.51 6.96
N THR A 367 4.64 -11.66 6.70
CA THR A 367 5.22 -11.23 5.41
C THR A 367 4.67 -12.00 4.20
N SER A 368 4.04 -13.15 4.42
CA SER A 368 3.33 -13.94 3.40
C SER A 368 1.84 -13.60 3.27
N ASN A 369 1.33 -12.72 4.13
CA ASN A 369 -0.02 -12.18 4.06
C ASN A 369 0.07 -10.80 3.42
N ASP A 370 -0.68 -10.62 2.34
CA ASP A 370 -0.97 -9.30 1.81
C ASP A 370 -2.28 -8.78 2.41
N TRP A 371 -2.45 -7.46 2.38
CA TRP A 371 -3.69 -6.79 2.77
C TRP A 371 -4.87 -7.17 1.86
N ALA A 372 -4.60 -7.52 0.59
CA ALA A 372 -5.64 -7.72 -0.41
C ALA A 372 -6.21 -9.14 -0.50
N SER A 373 -5.41 -10.20 -0.36
CA SER A 373 -5.83 -11.55 -0.73
C SER A 373 -6.26 -12.41 0.46
N LYS A 374 -5.53 -12.32 1.59
CA LYS A 374 -5.74 -13.22 2.75
C LYS A 374 -6.47 -12.59 3.93
N ALA A 375 -6.38 -11.28 4.08
CA ALA A 375 -7.09 -10.53 5.11
C ALA A 375 -8.58 -10.36 4.76
N LYS A 376 -9.47 -10.58 5.74
CA LYS A 376 -10.91 -10.26 5.69
C LYS A 376 -11.35 -9.62 7.01
N PHE A 377 -10.66 -8.56 7.39
CA PHE A 377 -10.94 -7.78 8.59
C PHE A 377 -12.26 -7.02 8.50
N SER A 378 -12.63 -6.58 7.30
CA SER A 378 -13.92 -5.96 7.00
C SER A 378 -15.13 -6.77 7.47
N SER A 379 -15.01 -8.10 7.55
CA SER A 379 -16.07 -9.00 8.03
C SER A 379 -16.29 -8.96 9.55
N PHE A 380 -15.35 -8.42 10.32
CA PHE A 380 -15.48 -8.26 11.77
C PHE A 380 -16.11 -6.93 12.18
N ILE A 381 -16.30 -6.00 11.24
CA ILE A 381 -16.98 -4.74 11.52
C ILE A 381 -18.48 -5.00 11.61
N PRO A 382 -19.15 -4.58 12.70
CA PRO A 382 -20.60 -4.66 12.77
C PRO A 382 -21.23 -3.85 11.63
N THR A 383 -21.91 -4.52 10.70
CA THR A 383 -22.70 -3.82 9.68
C THR A 383 -23.91 -3.20 10.37
N SER A 384 -23.96 -1.86 10.45
CA SER A 384 -25.21 -1.16 10.69
C SER A 384 -26.18 -1.51 9.57
N ASN A 385 -27.35 -2.07 9.89
CA ASN A 385 -28.42 -2.27 8.92
C ASN A 385 -28.72 -0.93 8.24
N VAL A 386 -28.36 -0.80 6.98
CA VAL A 386 -28.75 0.35 6.16
C VAL A 386 -30.18 0.07 5.71
N ASP A 387 -31.13 0.88 6.20
CA ASP A 387 -32.51 0.85 5.71
C ASP A 387 -32.51 1.10 4.20
N GLN A 388 -32.90 0.08 3.43
CA GLN A 388 -32.92 0.10 1.97
C GLN A 388 -33.92 1.13 1.39
N GLU A 389 -34.73 1.79 2.22
CA GLU A 389 -35.73 2.78 1.79
C GLU A 389 -35.17 4.21 1.59
N LYS A 390 -33.86 4.45 1.81
CA LYS A 390 -33.25 5.78 1.63
C LYS A 390 -32.14 5.85 0.56
N LEU A 391 -32.09 4.90 -0.37
CA LEU A 391 -31.22 4.97 -1.55
C LEU A 391 -31.96 5.45 -2.80
#